data_AF-A0AAV1DAK6-F1
#
_entry.id   AF-A0AAV1DAK6-F1
#
_cell.length_a   1.000
_cell.length_b   1.000
_cell.length_c   1.000
_cell.angle_alpha   90.00
_cell.angle_beta   90.00
_cell.angle_gamma   90.00
#
_symmetry.space_group_name_H-M   'P 1'
#
loop_
_entity.id
_entity.type
_entity.pdbx_description
1 polymer ?
#
loop_
_entity_poly.entity_id
_entity_poly.type
_entity_poly.pdbx_seq_one_letter_code
_entity_poly.pdbx_strand_id
1 'polypeptide(L)'
;MWSSVLKDLHSAASCFHNLLCKSNGNSNKITPGFSFRRRYHSNIRWDPSLFPHRFKRWQDLRKHKLTASTFSSAIGLWPRRRVQLWLEKIGAIEPFSGNEATGWNNSMEEEALERYKLITGNSVHFPALQVYKKTNPEDDWLAASPDGVIDSFLYDLPSRGVLEIKCPYFDGEMKKACPWGRIPLHYIPQAQGLMEILDRDWMDMYVWTPVGSSHFRLWRNEEYWDLLKIALADFWWKHVHPAREVYENSKLPDPFSHAKSFIPAPRHELHQYLVHASKLIVECSELRMREFGGILVD
;
A
#
# COMPACT_ATOMS: atom_id res chain seq x y z
N MET A 1 -19.68 -14.70 -30.47
CA MET A 1 -19.90 -13.32 -29.97
C MET A 1 -18.90 -12.90 -28.87
N TRP A 2 -17.84 -13.69 -28.61
CA TRP A 2 -16.77 -13.39 -27.65
C TRP A 2 -15.38 -13.20 -28.30
N SER A 3 -15.32 -13.11 -29.63
CA SER A 3 -14.07 -12.93 -30.39
C SER A 3 -13.92 -11.56 -31.06
N SER A 4 -14.97 -10.72 -31.08
CA SER A 4 -14.90 -9.36 -31.64
C SER A 4 -14.44 -8.33 -30.60
N VAL A 5 -14.80 -8.52 -29.32
CA VAL A 5 -14.45 -7.60 -28.22
C VAL A 5 -12.92 -7.55 -27.96
N LEU A 6 -12.20 -8.63 -28.24
CA LEU A 6 -10.74 -8.71 -28.07
C LEU A 6 -9.94 -7.97 -29.15
N LYS A 7 -10.53 -7.73 -30.34
CA LYS A 7 -9.85 -6.98 -31.42
C LYS A 7 -9.92 -5.47 -31.22
N ASP A 8 -11.00 -4.98 -30.59
CA ASP A 8 -11.19 -3.55 -30.37
C ASP A 8 -10.32 -3.00 -29.22
N LEU A 9 -9.96 -3.83 -28.24
CA LEU A 9 -9.02 -3.49 -27.16
C LEU A 9 -7.57 -3.27 -27.64
N HIS A 10 -7.14 -3.95 -28.70
CA HIS A 10 -5.80 -3.76 -29.29
C HIS A 10 -5.70 -2.45 -30.10
N SER A 11 -6.81 -1.94 -30.66
CA SER A 11 -6.80 -0.72 -31.46
C SER A 11 -6.83 0.56 -30.60
N ALA A 12 -7.44 0.50 -29.40
CA ALA A 12 -7.52 1.65 -28.49
C ALA A 12 -6.20 1.93 -27.75
N ALA A 13 -5.42 0.89 -27.42
CA ALA A 13 -4.11 1.03 -26.76
C ALA A 13 -3.03 1.63 -27.67
N SER A 14 -3.16 1.48 -28.99
CA SER A 14 -2.20 2.03 -29.96
C SER A 14 -2.36 3.54 -30.21
N CYS A 15 -3.49 4.15 -29.88
CA CYS A 15 -3.78 5.54 -30.22
C CYS A 15 -3.31 6.54 -29.15
N PHE A 16 -3.19 6.11 -27.89
CA PHE A 16 -2.70 6.96 -26.79
C PHE A 16 -1.18 7.02 -26.66
N HIS A 17 -0.45 6.09 -27.28
CA HIS A 17 1.01 6.00 -27.14
C HIS A 17 1.79 7.05 -27.97
N ASN A 18 1.16 7.66 -28.97
CA ASN A 18 1.86 8.52 -29.95
C ASN A 18 1.76 10.04 -29.70
N LEU A 19 1.20 10.50 -28.57
CA LEU A 19 1.04 11.95 -28.32
C LEU A 19 1.79 12.54 -27.12
N LEU A 20 2.64 11.79 -26.40
CA LEU A 20 3.31 12.32 -25.19
C LEU A 20 4.84 12.18 -25.11
N CYS A 21 5.52 11.81 -26.20
CA CYS A 21 6.99 11.79 -26.21
C CYS A 21 7.58 12.85 -27.15
N LYS A 22 7.43 14.13 -26.78
CA LYS A 22 8.37 15.19 -27.18
C LYS A 22 8.52 16.21 -26.05
N SER A 23 9.46 15.97 -25.15
CA SER A 23 10.16 17.08 -24.49
C SER A 23 11.52 16.61 -23.95
N ASN A 24 12.55 17.00 -24.72
CA ASN A 24 13.95 17.26 -24.38
C ASN A 24 14.52 16.66 -23.09
N GLY A 25 15.51 15.79 -23.29
CA GLY A 25 16.52 15.48 -22.30
C GLY A 25 17.26 16.73 -21.85
N ASN A 26 17.34 16.89 -20.53
CA ASN A 26 18.32 17.73 -19.88
C ASN A 26 18.69 17.04 -18.57
N SER A 27 19.92 16.55 -18.47
CA SER A 27 20.46 15.93 -17.26
C SER A 27 20.65 17.00 -16.19
N ASN A 28 19.57 17.34 -15.48
CA ASN A 28 19.59 18.31 -14.39
C ASN A 28 20.13 17.63 -13.13
N LYS A 29 21.33 18.05 -12.70
CA LYS A 29 21.82 17.79 -11.35
C LYS A 29 20.85 18.43 -10.36
N ILE A 30 20.16 17.61 -9.56
CA ILE A 30 19.41 18.10 -8.40
C ILE A 30 20.44 18.65 -7.40
N THR A 31 20.24 19.89 -6.94
CA THR A 31 21.19 20.67 -6.13
C THR A 31 21.79 19.89 -4.94
N PRO A 32 23.07 20.08 -4.58
CA PRO A 32 23.83 19.23 -3.66
C PRO A 32 23.56 19.51 -2.15
N GLY A 33 22.37 20.00 -1.80
CA GLY A 33 22.06 20.46 -0.44
C GLY A 33 21.66 19.37 0.57
N PHE A 34 21.25 18.19 0.10
CA PHE A 34 20.83 17.09 0.98
C PHE A 34 21.90 16.01 1.06
N SER A 35 22.63 15.99 2.17
CA SER A 35 23.59 14.94 2.47
C SER A 35 22.85 13.69 2.94
N PHE A 36 22.88 12.61 2.13
CA PHE A 36 22.53 11.24 2.57
C PHE A 36 23.39 10.75 3.75
N ARG A 37 24.42 11.50 4.18
CA ARG A 37 25.33 11.12 5.26
C ARG A 37 24.76 11.45 6.64
N ARG A 38 23.66 10.79 7.02
CA ARG A 38 23.40 10.54 8.44
C ARG A 38 24.18 9.29 8.87
N ARG A 39 24.87 9.37 10.00
CA ARG A 39 25.46 8.18 10.63
C ARG A 39 24.34 7.43 11.35
N TYR A 40 23.80 6.42 10.69
CA TYR A 40 22.92 5.44 11.32
C TYR A 40 23.80 4.52 12.16
N HIS A 41 23.76 4.68 13.48
CA HIS A 41 24.49 3.83 14.40
C HIS A 41 23.87 2.44 14.39
N SER A 42 24.71 1.40 14.25
CA SER A 42 24.31 -0.02 14.25
C SER A 42 23.63 -0.49 15.54
N ASN A 43 23.61 0.34 16.58
CA ASN A 43 23.11 -0.01 17.91
C ASN A 43 21.74 0.61 18.23
N ILE A 44 21.09 1.28 17.28
CA ILE A 44 19.74 1.81 17.47
C ILE A 44 18.74 0.65 17.35
N ARG A 45 18.04 0.35 18.44
CA ARG A 45 16.86 -0.53 18.40
C ARG A 45 15.68 0.26 17.86
N TRP A 46 15.12 -0.17 16.74
CA TRP A 46 14.02 0.53 16.06
C TRP A 46 12.66 0.14 16.66
N ASP A 47 12.50 0.35 17.96
CA ASP A 47 11.25 0.03 18.65
C ASP A 47 10.11 0.96 18.16
N PRO A 48 9.01 0.43 17.60
CA PRO A 48 7.87 1.24 17.15
C PRO A 48 7.26 2.13 18.24
N SER A 49 7.40 1.76 19.52
CA SER A 49 6.92 2.56 20.64
C SER A 49 7.75 3.83 20.85
N LEU A 50 9.03 3.81 20.50
CA LEU A 50 9.93 4.96 20.52
C LEU A 50 9.79 5.82 19.26
N PHE A 51 9.33 5.22 18.16
CA PHE A 51 9.08 5.88 16.89
C PHE A 51 7.61 5.71 16.47
N PRO A 52 6.64 6.24 17.25
CA PRO A 52 5.24 6.16 16.87
C PRO A 52 5.00 7.02 15.63
N HIS A 53 4.08 6.58 14.76
CA HIS A 53 3.71 7.38 13.61
C HIS A 53 3.12 8.73 14.05
N ARG A 54 3.64 9.82 13.49
CA ARG A 54 3.37 11.19 13.98
C ARG A 54 1.89 11.58 13.93
N PHE A 55 1.18 11.17 12.88
CA PHE A 55 -0.20 11.57 12.61
C PHE A 55 -1.23 10.41 12.64
N LYS A 56 -0.78 9.16 12.71
CA LYS A 56 -1.67 7.98 12.67
C LYS A 56 -1.87 7.36 14.04
N ARG A 57 -2.75 7.94 14.86
CA ARG A 57 -3.17 7.41 16.18
C ARG A 57 -4.56 6.77 16.12
N TRP A 58 -4.71 5.77 15.24
CA TRP A 58 -6.00 5.18 14.90
C TRP A 58 -6.12 3.70 15.28
N GLN A 59 -5.27 3.20 16.18
CA GLN A 59 -5.16 1.76 16.48
C GLN A 59 -6.52 1.15 16.86
N ASP A 60 -7.28 1.83 17.72
CA ASP A 60 -8.62 1.38 18.13
C ASP A 60 -9.63 1.39 16.98
N LEU A 61 -9.63 2.44 16.16
CA LEU A 61 -10.49 2.52 14.96
C LEU A 61 -10.18 1.43 13.94
N ARG A 62 -8.92 0.99 13.87
CA ARG A 62 -8.47 -0.07 12.95
C ARG A 62 -8.80 -1.47 13.46
N LYS A 63 -9.01 -1.66 14.76
CA LYS A 63 -9.30 -2.99 15.35
C LYS A 63 -10.50 -3.63 14.65
N HIS A 64 -11.57 -2.87 14.50
CA HIS A 64 -12.84 -3.32 13.94
C HIS A 64 -12.96 -3.14 12.41
N LYS A 65 -11.88 -2.82 11.70
CA LYS A 65 -11.89 -2.60 10.24
C LYS A 65 -10.75 -3.34 9.54
N LEU A 66 -10.99 -3.84 8.34
CA LEU A 66 -9.96 -4.33 7.45
C LEU A 66 -9.28 -3.14 6.75
N THR A 67 -7.99 -2.97 6.99
CA THR A 67 -7.25 -1.80 6.48
C THR A 67 -6.47 -2.11 5.22
N ALA A 68 -6.29 -1.13 4.32
CA ALA A 68 -5.59 -1.33 3.04
C ALA A 68 -4.23 -2.03 3.16
N SER A 69 -3.43 -1.69 4.18
CA SER A 69 -2.12 -2.33 4.45
C SER A 69 -2.20 -3.83 4.79
N THR A 70 -3.39 -4.34 5.13
CA THR A 70 -3.64 -5.75 5.47
C THR A 70 -4.27 -6.55 4.33
N PHE A 71 -4.63 -5.92 3.20
CA PHE A 71 -5.34 -6.58 2.10
C PHE A 71 -4.54 -7.73 1.49
N SER A 72 -3.22 -7.57 1.32
CA SER A 72 -2.34 -8.65 0.85
C SER A 72 -2.32 -9.86 1.80
N SER A 73 -2.45 -9.62 3.11
CA SER A 73 -2.56 -10.69 4.11
C SER A 73 -3.93 -11.36 4.04
N ALA A 74 -5.01 -10.59 3.90
CA ALA A 74 -6.39 -11.08 3.83
C ALA A 74 -6.64 -12.00 2.62
N ILE A 75 -5.95 -11.80 1.49
CA ILE A 75 -6.03 -12.67 0.31
C ILE A 75 -4.97 -13.79 0.29
N GLY A 76 -4.03 -13.79 1.24
CA GLY A 76 -3.01 -14.83 1.39
C GLY A 76 -1.80 -14.69 0.45
N LEU A 77 -1.36 -13.46 0.10
CA LEU A 77 -0.10 -13.27 -0.63
C LEU A 77 1.13 -13.64 0.19
N TRP A 78 1.03 -13.55 1.51
CA TRP A 78 2.09 -13.93 2.43
C TRP A 78 1.78 -15.25 3.15
N PRO A 79 2.75 -16.17 3.27
CA PRO A 79 2.57 -17.41 4.00
C PRO A 79 2.08 -17.15 5.43
N ARG A 80 1.08 -17.92 5.88
CA ARG A 80 0.49 -17.89 7.24
C ARG A 80 -0.20 -16.58 7.65
N ARG A 81 -0.02 -15.47 6.94
CA ARG A 81 -0.56 -14.15 7.31
C ARG A 81 -2.08 -14.05 7.23
N ARG A 82 -2.76 -14.82 6.36
CA ARG A 82 -4.23 -14.82 6.28
C ARG A 82 -4.88 -15.33 7.56
N VAL A 83 -4.43 -16.49 8.05
CA VAL A 83 -4.91 -17.07 9.32
C VAL A 83 -4.47 -16.23 10.51
N GLN A 84 -3.23 -15.71 10.51
CA GLN A 84 -2.77 -14.81 11.56
C GLN A 84 -3.63 -13.55 11.66
N LEU A 85 -3.90 -12.89 10.53
CA LEU A 85 -4.77 -11.71 10.48
C LEU A 85 -6.19 -12.04 10.98
N TRP A 86 -6.71 -13.23 10.67
CA TRP A 86 -8.00 -13.67 11.19
C TRP A 86 -7.98 -13.77 12.73
N LEU A 87 -6.94 -14.39 13.32
CA LEU A 87 -6.77 -14.45 14.78
C LEU A 87 -6.70 -13.05 15.41
N GLU A 88 -5.96 -12.13 14.80
CA GLU A 88 -5.87 -10.73 15.24
C GLU A 88 -7.26 -10.04 15.20
N LYS A 89 -8.05 -10.32 14.15
CA LYS A 89 -9.36 -9.70 13.95
C LYS A 89 -10.46 -10.25 14.85
N ILE A 90 -10.39 -11.51 15.28
CA ILE A 90 -11.37 -12.07 16.23
C ILE A 90 -10.99 -11.79 17.69
N GLY A 91 -9.79 -11.24 17.94
CA GLY A 91 -9.29 -10.97 19.29
C GLY A 91 -8.69 -12.20 19.99
N ALA A 92 -8.36 -13.26 19.24
CA ALA A 92 -7.70 -14.44 19.78
C ALA A 92 -6.21 -14.22 20.04
N ILE A 93 -5.60 -13.27 19.32
CA ILE A 93 -4.25 -12.76 19.58
C ILE A 93 -4.26 -11.24 19.49
N GLU A 94 -3.26 -10.61 20.12
CA GLU A 94 -3.07 -9.17 20.00
C GLU A 94 -2.79 -8.77 18.54
N PRO A 95 -3.40 -7.67 18.05
CA PRO A 95 -3.08 -7.12 16.74
C PRO A 95 -1.59 -6.80 16.59
N PHE A 96 -1.07 -6.90 15.37
CA PHE A 96 0.32 -6.52 15.10
C PHE A 96 0.59 -5.07 15.52
N SER A 97 1.48 -4.90 16.50
CA SER A 97 1.86 -3.60 17.08
C SER A 97 3.12 -2.98 16.46
N GLY A 98 3.72 -3.65 15.45
CA GLY A 98 4.95 -3.22 14.80
C GLY A 98 6.15 -4.12 15.10
N ASN A 99 7.21 -3.94 14.32
CA ASN A 99 8.52 -4.54 14.49
C ASN A 99 9.61 -3.50 14.14
N GLU A 100 10.89 -3.89 14.14
CA GLU A 100 11.98 -2.95 13.83
C GLU A 100 11.85 -2.29 12.45
N ALA A 101 11.33 -3.01 11.46
CA ALA A 101 11.03 -2.43 10.15
C ALA A 101 9.96 -1.34 10.22
N THR A 102 8.96 -1.51 11.09
CA THR A 102 7.92 -0.49 11.34
C THR A 102 8.50 0.73 12.03
N GLY A 103 9.34 0.54 13.06
CA GLY A 103 10.00 1.64 13.75
C GLY A 103 10.95 2.41 12.84
N TRP A 104 11.74 1.72 12.02
CA TRP A 104 12.58 2.32 10.98
C TRP A 104 11.74 3.14 9.99
N ASN A 105 10.66 2.56 9.45
CA ASN A 105 9.79 3.26 8.53
C ASN A 105 9.25 4.57 9.12
N ASN A 106 8.67 4.50 10.33
CA ASN A 106 8.13 5.67 11.01
C ASN A 106 9.20 6.75 11.28
N SER A 107 10.41 6.33 11.64
CA SER A 107 11.51 7.26 11.95
C SER A 107 12.05 8.01 10.73
N MET A 108 11.95 7.41 9.54
CA MET A 108 12.49 7.94 8.29
C MET A 108 11.43 8.61 7.41
N GLU A 109 10.15 8.42 7.71
CA GLU A 109 9.03 8.92 6.90
C GLU A 109 9.08 10.44 6.67
N GLU A 110 9.46 11.23 7.69
CA GLU A 110 9.62 12.69 7.53
C GLU A 110 10.74 13.05 6.55
N GLU A 111 11.91 12.41 6.69
CA GLU A 111 13.05 12.64 5.80
C GLU A 111 12.72 12.23 4.36
N ALA A 112 12.05 11.09 4.21
CA ALA A 112 11.56 10.62 2.92
C ALA A 112 10.54 11.59 2.31
N LEU A 113 9.59 12.09 3.09
CA LEU A 113 8.58 13.04 2.63
C LEU A 113 9.19 14.35 2.15
N GLU A 114 10.13 14.93 2.91
CA GLU A 114 10.77 16.19 2.52
C GLU A 114 11.60 16.00 1.24
N ARG A 115 12.27 14.86 1.08
CA ARG A 115 12.96 14.52 -0.17
C ARG A 115 11.97 14.36 -1.33
N TYR A 116 10.84 13.70 -1.12
CA TYR A 116 9.77 13.56 -2.11
C TYR A 116 9.21 14.91 -2.57
N LYS A 117 8.88 15.81 -1.63
CA LYS A 117 8.40 17.18 -1.95
C LYS A 117 9.43 17.96 -2.75
N LEU A 118 10.72 17.86 -2.38
CA LEU A 118 11.80 18.53 -3.09
C LEU A 118 11.95 18.04 -4.54
N ILE A 119 11.83 16.74 -4.77
CA ILE A 119 11.96 16.15 -6.11
C ILE A 119 10.75 16.47 -6.98
N THR A 120 9.55 16.33 -6.43
CA THR A 120 8.30 16.37 -7.21
C THR A 120 7.68 17.75 -7.28
N GLY A 121 8.00 18.64 -6.33
CA GLY A 121 7.30 19.91 -6.14
C GLY A 121 5.87 19.76 -5.63
N ASN A 122 5.40 18.54 -5.32
CA ASN A 122 4.02 18.30 -4.92
C ASN A 122 3.74 18.83 -3.51
N SER A 123 2.58 19.47 -3.35
CA SER A 123 2.00 19.75 -2.04
C SER A 123 1.28 18.50 -1.52
N VAL A 124 1.55 18.14 -0.26
CA VAL A 124 1.03 16.91 0.35
C VAL A 124 0.18 17.26 1.57
N HIS A 125 -1.04 16.74 1.61
CA HIS A 125 -1.96 16.86 2.73
C HIS A 125 -2.11 15.53 3.47
N PHE A 126 -2.44 15.57 4.77
CA PHE A 126 -2.50 14.39 5.62
C PHE A 126 -3.93 14.12 6.11
N PRO A 127 -4.70 13.26 5.42
CA PRO A 127 -6.04 12.93 5.88
C PRO A 127 -5.98 11.98 7.08
N ALA A 128 -7.03 12.04 7.92
CA ALA A 128 -7.29 11.02 8.92
C ALA A 128 -7.64 9.66 8.28
N LEU A 129 -7.79 8.62 9.10
CA LEU A 129 -8.30 7.31 8.65
C LEU A 129 -9.63 7.51 7.89
N GLN A 130 -9.66 7.08 6.64
CA GLN A 130 -10.86 7.10 5.80
C GLN A 130 -11.54 5.75 5.87
N VAL A 131 -12.85 5.76 6.10
CA VAL A 131 -13.72 4.57 6.04
C VAL A 131 -14.37 4.54 4.68
N TYR A 132 -14.43 3.38 4.05
CA TYR A 132 -15.05 3.24 2.74
C TYR A 132 -16.57 3.43 2.88
N LYS A 133 -17.11 4.42 2.17
CA LYS A 133 -18.54 4.78 2.22
C LYS A 133 -19.13 5.04 0.83
N LYS A 134 -18.42 4.65 -0.23
CA LYS A 134 -18.72 5.11 -1.60
C LYS A 134 -20.05 4.57 -2.13
N THR A 135 -20.38 3.32 -1.84
CA THR A 135 -21.52 2.64 -2.50
C THR A 135 -22.53 2.01 -1.55
N ASN A 136 -22.12 1.54 -0.37
CA ASN A 136 -23.00 0.92 0.61
C ASN A 136 -22.57 1.29 2.04
N PRO A 137 -23.46 1.81 2.91
CA PRO A 137 -23.17 1.98 4.34
C PRO A 137 -22.66 0.71 5.04
N GLU A 138 -23.03 -0.48 4.54
CA GLU A 138 -22.53 -1.76 5.05
C GLU A 138 -21.05 -2.02 4.75
N ASP A 139 -20.39 -1.21 3.92
CA ASP A 139 -18.96 -1.32 3.61
C ASP A 139 -18.04 -0.64 4.63
N ASP A 140 -18.58 -0.22 5.78
CA ASP A 140 -17.84 0.47 6.83
C ASP A 140 -16.72 -0.38 7.47
N TRP A 141 -16.67 -1.68 7.15
CA TRP A 141 -15.61 -2.60 7.53
C TRP A 141 -14.30 -2.35 6.79
N LEU A 142 -14.27 -1.60 5.69
CA LEU A 142 -13.05 -1.23 4.97
C LEU A 142 -12.54 0.15 5.38
N ALA A 143 -11.23 0.27 5.55
CA ALA A 143 -10.60 1.56 5.84
C ALA A 143 -9.20 1.71 5.25
N ALA A 144 -8.76 2.95 5.07
CA ALA A 144 -7.45 3.28 4.55
C ALA A 144 -6.87 4.54 5.22
N SER A 145 -5.55 4.58 5.36
CA SER A 145 -4.83 5.73 5.91
C SER A 145 -3.56 5.91 5.11
N PRO A 146 -3.56 6.83 4.13
CA PRO A 146 -2.39 7.08 3.29
C PRO A 146 -1.30 7.82 4.08
N ASP A 147 -0.09 7.88 3.54
CA ASP A 147 0.96 8.75 4.07
C ASP A 147 0.75 10.21 3.63
N GLY A 148 0.03 10.42 2.52
CA GLY A 148 -0.51 11.72 2.15
C GLY A 148 -1.46 11.65 0.96
N VAL A 149 -2.10 12.77 0.66
CA VAL A 149 -2.86 12.99 -0.59
C VAL A 149 -2.32 14.21 -1.31
N ILE A 150 -2.42 14.17 -2.63
CA ILE A 150 -1.93 15.21 -3.53
C ILE A 150 -3.11 15.63 -4.37
N ASP A 151 -3.47 16.89 -4.33
CA ASP A 151 -4.49 17.45 -5.21
C ASP A 151 -3.80 18.46 -6.13
N SER A 152 -3.86 18.21 -7.43
CA SER A 152 -3.28 19.09 -8.46
C SER A 152 -4.25 19.28 -9.62
N PHE A 153 -3.92 20.20 -10.52
CA PHE A 153 -4.68 20.44 -11.74
C PHE A 153 -3.78 20.19 -12.95
N LEU A 154 -4.27 19.41 -13.90
CA LEU A 154 -3.61 19.18 -15.19
C LEU A 154 -4.58 19.62 -16.29
N TYR A 155 -4.23 20.66 -17.03
CA TYR A 155 -5.12 21.29 -18.03
C TYR A 155 -6.51 21.61 -17.48
N ASP A 156 -6.55 22.26 -16.30
CA ASP A 156 -7.77 22.61 -15.57
C ASP A 156 -8.65 21.43 -15.10
N LEU A 157 -8.21 20.18 -15.33
CA LEU A 157 -8.86 18.99 -14.79
C LEU A 157 -8.20 18.60 -13.46
N PRO A 158 -9.00 18.26 -12.43
CA PRO A 158 -8.46 17.80 -11.17
C PRO A 158 -7.70 16.48 -11.37
N SER A 159 -6.52 16.40 -10.78
CA SER A 159 -5.66 15.22 -10.75
C SER A 159 -5.39 14.89 -9.29
N ARG A 160 -5.99 13.81 -8.80
CA ARG A 160 -6.00 13.50 -7.37
C ARG A 160 -5.19 12.24 -7.11
N GLY A 161 -4.13 12.40 -6.32
CA GLY A 161 -3.17 11.37 -6.00
C GLY A 161 -3.17 10.93 -4.54
N VAL A 162 -2.66 9.72 -4.32
CA VAL A 162 -2.23 9.23 -3.00
C VAL A 162 -0.71 9.18 -2.95
N LEU A 163 -0.12 9.54 -1.82
CA LEU A 163 1.28 9.25 -1.51
C LEU A 163 1.36 8.08 -0.53
N GLU A 164 2.19 7.09 -0.87
CA GLU A 164 2.62 6.01 0.02
C GLU A 164 4.15 5.95 0.04
N ILE A 165 4.73 6.14 1.21
CA ILE A 165 6.17 6.15 1.47
C ILE A 165 6.59 4.79 2.03
N LYS A 166 7.69 4.25 1.50
CA LYS A 166 8.33 3.05 2.00
C LYS A 166 9.79 3.32 2.31
N CYS A 167 10.21 2.99 3.51
CA CYS A 167 11.61 2.99 3.91
C CYS A 167 12.01 1.53 4.21
N PRO A 168 12.56 0.79 3.22
CA PRO A 168 12.89 -0.62 3.40
C PRO A 168 13.87 -0.83 4.54
N TYR A 169 13.60 -1.83 5.37
CA TYR A 169 14.46 -2.27 6.46
C TYR A 169 15.20 -3.53 6.04
N PHE A 170 16.52 -3.56 6.27
CA PHE A 170 17.40 -4.68 5.91
C PHE A 170 18.18 -5.19 7.13
N ASP A 171 17.45 -5.68 8.14
CA ASP A 171 18.01 -6.33 9.35
C ASP A 171 19.14 -5.54 10.02
N GLY A 172 18.92 -4.24 10.22
CA GLY A 172 19.91 -3.30 10.80
C GLY A 172 20.94 -2.75 9.80
N GLU A 173 21.13 -3.39 8.64
CA GLU A 173 22.09 -3.00 7.61
C GLU A 173 21.50 -2.04 6.57
N MET A 174 20.97 -0.89 7.00
CA MET A 174 20.22 0.04 6.11
C MET A 174 21.01 0.57 4.91
N LYS A 175 22.35 0.50 4.94
CA LYS A 175 23.21 0.85 3.80
C LYS A 175 23.14 -0.17 2.65
N LYS A 176 22.67 -1.39 2.93
CA LYS A 176 22.40 -2.42 1.91
C LYS A 176 21.00 -2.27 1.30
N ALA A 177 20.10 -1.50 1.92
CA ALA A 177 18.81 -1.20 1.33
C ALA A 177 19.03 -0.31 0.09
N CYS A 178 18.48 -0.75 -1.04
CA CYS A 178 18.57 -0.02 -2.30
C CYS A 178 17.18 0.47 -2.74
N PRO A 179 17.10 1.62 -3.43
CA PRO A 179 15.90 2.03 -4.13
C PRO A 179 15.43 0.94 -5.06
N TRP A 180 14.13 0.69 -5.07
CA TRP A 180 13.58 -0.39 -5.87
C TRP A 180 13.64 -0.04 -7.36
N GLY A 181 13.94 -1.03 -8.20
CA GLY A 181 13.74 -0.92 -9.65
C GLY A 181 12.36 -1.40 -10.10
N ARG A 182 11.64 -2.12 -9.22
CA ARG A 182 10.32 -2.68 -9.49
C ARG A 182 9.55 -2.79 -8.17
N ILE A 183 8.25 -2.49 -8.19
CA ILE A 183 7.38 -2.60 -7.02
C ILE A 183 7.15 -4.08 -6.64
N PRO A 184 7.35 -4.46 -5.37
CA PRO A 184 6.96 -5.78 -4.88
C PRO A 184 5.43 -6.02 -4.95
N LEU A 185 5.01 -7.17 -5.48
CA LEU A 185 3.60 -7.48 -5.75
C LEU A 185 2.67 -7.33 -4.54
N HIS A 186 3.17 -7.59 -3.32
CA HIS A 186 2.36 -7.54 -2.11
C HIS A 186 1.91 -6.12 -1.72
N TYR A 187 2.45 -5.07 -2.34
CA TYR A 187 1.98 -3.69 -2.17
C TYR A 187 0.83 -3.32 -3.10
N ILE A 188 0.58 -4.08 -4.17
CA ILE A 188 -0.49 -3.74 -5.13
C ILE A 188 -1.89 -3.75 -4.51
N PRO A 189 -2.28 -4.76 -3.68
CA PRO A 189 -3.57 -4.71 -2.98
C PRO A 189 -3.71 -3.46 -2.10
N GLN A 190 -2.64 -3.06 -1.41
CA GLN A 190 -2.64 -1.85 -0.58
C GLN A 190 -2.80 -0.60 -1.45
N ALA A 191 -2.05 -0.50 -2.54
CA ALA A 191 -2.08 0.65 -3.44
C ALA A 191 -3.47 0.88 -4.05
N GLN A 192 -4.05 -0.18 -4.60
CA GLN A 192 -5.39 -0.13 -5.21
C GLN A 192 -6.47 0.16 -4.15
N GLY A 193 -6.36 -0.45 -2.96
CA GLY A 193 -7.26 -0.16 -1.85
C GLY A 193 -7.21 1.28 -1.35
N LEU A 194 -6.03 1.89 -1.29
CA LEU A 194 -5.87 3.30 -0.94
C LEU A 194 -6.52 4.21 -1.99
N MET A 195 -6.24 3.99 -3.28
CA MET A 195 -6.82 4.80 -4.35
C MET A 195 -8.34 4.69 -4.42
N GLU A 196 -8.88 3.49 -4.23
CA GLU A 196 -10.33 3.30 -4.18
C GLU A 196 -10.97 4.01 -2.97
N ILE A 197 -10.47 3.73 -1.77
CA ILE A 197 -11.14 4.18 -0.54
C ILE A 197 -11.11 5.71 -0.41
N LEU A 198 -10.05 6.34 -0.90
CA LEU A 198 -9.92 7.80 -0.91
C LEU A 198 -10.51 8.46 -2.17
N ASP A 199 -11.04 7.69 -3.11
CA ASP A 199 -11.47 8.15 -4.43
C ASP A 199 -10.40 9.01 -5.12
N ARG A 200 -9.28 8.37 -5.46
CA ARG A 200 -8.10 8.96 -6.09
C ARG A 200 -7.75 8.21 -7.37
N ASP A 201 -7.18 8.93 -8.31
CA ASP A 201 -7.00 8.48 -9.69
C ASP A 201 -5.67 7.72 -9.86
N TRP A 202 -4.67 8.10 -9.06
CA TRP A 202 -3.33 7.56 -9.09
C TRP A 202 -2.66 7.53 -7.71
N MET A 203 -1.54 6.82 -7.61
CA MET A 203 -0.69 6.77 -6.44
C MET A 203 0.77 7.00 -6.82
N ASP A 204 1.45 7.84 -6.04
CA ASP A 204 2.89 7.85 -5.95
C ASP A 204 3.34 6.89 -4.85
N MET A 205 4.07 5.85 -5.26
CA MET A 205 4.81 5.00 -4.33
C MET A 205 6.25 5.49 -4.29
N TYR A 206 6.62 6.10 -3.18
CA TYR A 206 7.95 6.65 -2.99
C TYR A 206 8.77 5.78 -2.05
N VAL A 207 9.90 5.29 -2.52
CA VAL A 207 10.80 4.43 -1.75
C VAL A 207 12.04 5.21 -1.42
N TRP A 208 12.32 5.36 -0.14
CA TRP A 208 13.49 6.08 0.33
C TRP A 208 14.46 5.13 1.04
N THR A 209 15.75 5.33 0.77
CA THR A 209 16.84 4.60 1.42
C THR A 209 17.99 5.56 1.73
N PRO A 210 18.92 5.18 2.63
CA PRO A 210 20.12 5.96 2.88
C PRO A 210 21.04 6.15 1.66
N VAL A 211 20.88 5.37 0.60
CA VAL A 211 21.75 5.44 -0.59
C VAL A 211 21.05 6.07 -1.80
N GLY A 212 19.77 6.42 -1.69
CA GLY A 212 18.99 6.94 -2.81
C GLY A 212 17.49 6.79 -2.63
N SER A 213 16.73 7.06 -3.70
CA SER A 213 15.27 6.90 -3.71
C SER A 213 14.74 6.44 -5.06
N SER A 214 13.51 5.93 -5.07
CA SER A 214 12.78 5.60 -6.30
C SER A 214 11.33 6.05 -6.19
N HIS A 215 10.79 6.57 -7.27
CA HIS A 215 9.44 7.12 -7.35
C HIS A 215 8.68 6.40 -8.47
N PHE A 216 7.63 5.68 -8.09
CA PHE A 216 6.74 5.01 -9.03
C PHE A 216 5.38 5.70 -9.08
N ARG A 217 4.79 5.77 -10.29
CA ARG A 217 3.39 6.13 -10.52
C ARG A 217 2.57 4.88 -10.83
N LEU A 218 1.51 4.68 -10.05
CA LEU A 218 0.50 3.65 -10.22
C LEU A 218 -0.84 4.30 -10.56
N TRP A 219 -1.63 3.66 -11.40
CA TRP A 219 -2.99 4.10 -11.73
C TRP A 219 -4.03 3.21 -11.04
N ARG A 220 -5.16 3.80 -10.66
CA ARG A 220 -6.29 3.05 -10.14
C ARG A 220 -6.82 2.11 -11.22
N ASN A 221 -7.13 0.88 -10.81
CA ASN A 221 -7.67 -0.16 -11.69
C ASN A 221 -8.94 -0.72 -11.04
N GLU A 222 -10.09 -0.36 -11.61
CA GLU A 222 -11.41 -0.72 -11.08
C GLU A 222 -11.66 -2.23 -11.16
N GLU A 223 -11.28 -2.88 -12.26
CA GLU A 223 -11.43 -4.33 -12.43
C GLU A 223 -10.64 -5.12 -11.37
N TYR A 224 -9.41 -4.69 -11.09
CA TYR A 224 -8.60 -5.27 -10.02
C TYR A 224 -9.25 -5.05 -8.66
N TRP A 225 -9.77 -3.84 -8.41
CA TRP A 225 -10.47 -3.55 -7.16
C TRP A 225 -11.70 -4.44 -6.98
N ASP A 226 -12.50 -4.65 -8.01
CA ASP A 226 -13.69 -5.51 -7.93
C ASP A 226 -13.33 -6.95 -7.53
N LEU A 227 -12.30 -7.51 -8.17
CA LEU A 227 -11.78 -8.84 -7.82
C LEU A 227 -11.21 -8.88 -6.39
N LEU A 228 -10.48 -7.83 -6.00
CA LEU A 228 -9.92 -7.71 -4.66
C LEU A 228 -11.04 -7.62 -3.61
N LYS A 229 -12.05 -6.78 -3.84
CA LYS A 229 -13.18 -6.56 -2.92
C LYS A 229 -13.95 -7.85 -2.67
N ILE A 230 -14.15 -8.70 -3.68
CA ILE A 230 -14.75 -10.04 -3.51
C ILE A 230 -13.94 -10.87 -2.50
N ALA A 231 -12.62 -10.94 -2.67
CA ALA A 231 -11.76 -11.72 -1.79
C ALA A 231 -11.67 -11.13 -0.36
N LEU A 232 -11.72 -9.80 -0.23
CA LEU A 232 -11.75 -9.13 1.06
C LEU A 232 -13.10 -9.34 1.77
N ALA A 233 -14.21 -9.30 1.04
CA ALA A 233 -15.55 -9.53 1.58
C ALA A 233 -15.72 -10.99 2.03
N ASP A 234 -15.18 -11.96 1.28
CA ASP A 234 -15.08 -13.36 1.71
C ASP A 234 -14.36 -13.47 3.07
N PHE A 235 -13.16 -12.89 3.16
CA PHE A 235 -12.39 -12.88 4.41
C PHE A 235 -13.16 -12.23 5.55
N TRP A 236 -13.84 -11.12 5.32
CA TRP A 236 -14.53 -10.40 6.37
C TRP A 236 -15.82 -11.09 6.82
N TRP A 237 -16.75 -11.33 5.89
CA TRP A 237 -18.11 -11.75 6.20
C TRP A 237 -18.25 -13.26 6.42
N LYS A 238 -17.43 -14.09 5.76
CA LYS A 238 -17.50 -15.56 5.98
C LYS A 238 -16.59 -16.04 7.10
N HIS A 239 -15.49 -15.32 7.37
CA HIS A 239 -14.49 -15.78 8.32
C HIS A 239 -14.38 -14.91 9.58
N VAL A 240 -14.22 -13.58 9.44
CA VAL A 240 -13.98 -12.71 10.61
C VAL A 240 -15.27 -12.46 11.41
N HIS A 241 -16.34 -12.00 10.75
CA HIS A 241 -17.57 -11.60 11.41
C HIS A 241 -18.19 -12.72 12.26
N PRO A 242 -18.52 -13.90 11.70
CA PRO A 242 -19.14 -14.97 12.49
C PRO A 242 -18.21 -15.52 13.58
N ALA A 243 -16.89 -15.59 13.33
CA ALA A 243 -15.94 -16.03 14.34
C ALA A 243 -15.85 -15.06 15.51
N ARG A 244 -15.93 -13.74 15.25
CA ARG A 244 -15.92 -12.71 16.29
C ARG A 244 -17.19 -12.79 17.14
N GLU A 245 -18.36 -12.96 16.53
CA GLU A 245 -19.63 -13.15 17.26
C GLU A 245 -19.57 -14.34 18.22
N VAL A 246 -18.96 -15.45 17.79
CA VAL A 246 -18.73 -16.62 18.64
C VAL A 246 -17.72 -16.32 19.74
N TYR A 247 -16.60 -15.65 19.40
CA TYR A 247 -15.51 -15.41 20.34
C TYR A 247 -15.86 -14.39 21.44
N GLU A 248 -16.65 -13.37 21.11
CA GLU A 248 -17.11 -12.34 22.05
C GLU A 248 -18.31 -12.81 22.90
N ASN A 249 -18.95 -13.94 22.54
CA ASN A 249 -20.04 -14.50 23.33
C ASN A 249 -19.52 -15.20 24.58
N SER A 250 -19.50 -14.45 25.69
CA SER A 250 -18.99 -14.84 27.02
C SER A 250 -19.69 -16.04 27.68
N LYS A 251 -20.74 -16.60 27.06
CA LYS A 251 -21.49 -17.76 27.57
C LYS A 251 -20.94 -19.10 27.10
N LEU A 252 -20.04 -19.13 26.11
CA LEU A 252 -19.49 -20.38 25.58
C LEU A 252 -18.26 -20.85 26.38
N PRO A 253 -18.22 -22.12 26.82
CA PRO A 253 -16.97 -22.72 27.29
C PRO A 253 -16.02 -22.88 26.09
N ASP A 254 -14.79 -22.36 26.20
CA ASP A 254 -13.79 -22.31 25.13
C ASP A 254 -14.33 -21.76 23.78
N PRO A 255 -14.50 -20.43 23.67
CA PRO A 255 -14.99 -19.78 22.45
C PRO A 255 -14.11 -20.05 21.22
N PHE A 256 -12.81 -20.31 21.42
CA PHE A 256 -11.89 -20.56 20.32
C PHE A 256 -12.20 -21.87 19.59
N SER A 257 -12.50 -22.94 20.32
CA SER A 257 -12.85 -24.22 19.70
C SER A 257 -14.10 -24.15 18.83
N HIS A 258 -15.06 -23.30 19.19
CA HIS A 258 -16.26 -23.05 18.41
C HIS A 258 -15.99 -22.20 17.15
N ALA A 259 -15.03 -21.28 17.21
CA ALA A 259 -14.65 -20.45 16.08
C ALA A 259 -13.83 -21.19 15.00
N LYS A 260 -13.34 -22.41 15.26
CA LYS A 260 -12.47 -23.18 14.34
C LYS A 260 -13.11 -23.45 12.97
N SER A 261 -14.42 -23.58 12.89
CA SER A 261 -15.15 -23.79 11.63
C SER A 261 -15.03 -22.60 10.67
N PHE A 262 -14.70 -21.41 11.19
CA PHE A 262 -14.57 -20.19 10.40
C PHE A 262 -13.12 -19.85 10.03
N ILE A 263 -12.15 -20.73 10.33
CA ILE A 263 -10.75 -20.49 9.96
C ILE A 263 -10.66 -20.41 8.42
N PRO A 264 -10.09 -19.32 7.86
CA PRO A 264 -9.90 -19.21 6.42
C PRO A 264 -8.84 -20.19 5.93
N ALA A 265 -9.02 -20.71 4.73
CA ALA A 265 -7.93 -21.39 4.01
C ALA A 265 -6.70 -20.46 3.90
N PRO A 266 -5.46 -20.99 3.84
CA PRO A 266 -4.26 -20.14 3.81
C PRO A 266 -4.21 -19.11 2.67
N ARG A 267 -4.93 -19.37 1.57
CA ARG A 267 -5.07 -18.51 0.39
C ARG A 267 -6.54 -18.45 -0.02
N HIS A 268 -6.98 -17.31 -0.54
CA HIS A 268 -8.30 -17.19 -1.17
C HIS A 268 -8.33 -17.91 -2.52
N GLU A 269 -9.50 -18.33 -3.00
CA GLU A 269 -9.67 -18.99 -4.31
C GLU A 269 -9.17 -18.14 -5.48
N LEU A 270 -9.40 -16.82 -5.43
CA LEU A 270 -8.92 -15.85 -6.43
C LEU A 270 -7.42 -15.51 -6.31
N HIS A 271 -6.67 -16.17 -5.42
CA HIS A 271 -5.26 -15.82 -5.15
C HIS A 271 -4.40 -15.76 -6.42
N GLN A 272 -4.49 -16.78 -7.28
CA GLN A 272 -3.67 -16.82 -8.50
C GLN A 272 -4.02 -15.70 -9.48
N TYR A 273 -5.32 -15.41 -9.64
CA TYR A 273 -5.81 -14.31 -10.46
C TYR A 273 -5.31 -12.95 -9.94
N LEU A 274 -5.44 -12.71 -8.63
CA LEU A 274 -4.96 -11.47 -8.01
C LEU A 274 -3.44 -11.33 -8.10
N VAL A 275 -2.67 -12.41 -7.99
CA VAL A 275 -1.21 -12.40 -8.23
C VAL A 275 -0.91 -12.02 -9.68
N HIS A 276 -1.61 -12.62 -10.65
CA HIS A 276 -1.40 -12.32 -12.07
C HIS A 276 -1.77 -10.86 -12.40
N ALA A 277 -2.95 -10.41 -11.98
CA ALA A 277 -3.39 -9.03 -12.19
C ALA A 277 -2.46 -8.02 -11.48
N SER A 278 -1.89 -8.36 -10.31
CA SER A 278 -0.89 -7.52 -9.66
C SER A 278 0.39 -7.39 -10.48
N LYS A 279 0.81 -8.44 -11.21
CA LYS A 279 1.98 -8.37 -12.10
C LYS A 279 1.73 -7.41 -13.25
N LEU A 280 0.54 -7.48 -13.86
CA LEU A 280 0.14 -6.56 -14.94
C LEU A 280 0.15 -5.11 -14.45
N ILE A 281 -0.39 -4.83 -13.27
CA ILE A 281 -0.35 -3.47 -12.68
C ILE A 281 1.10 -3.00 -12.47
N VAL A 282 2.00 -3.88 -11.99
CA VAL A 282 3.42 -3.52 -11.85
C VAL A 282 4.07 -3.25 -13.21
N GLU A 283 3.73 -4.03 -14.24
CA GLU A 283 4.24 -3.84 -15.61
C GLU A 283 3.73 -2.55 -16.26
N CYS A 284 2.50 -2.14 -15.93
CA CYS A 284 1.94 -0.85 -16.34
C CYS A 284 2.34 0.33 -15.44
N SER A 285 3.04 0.08 -14.32
CA SER A 285 3.50 1.15 -13.44
C SER A 285 4.71 1.86 -14.03
N GLU A 286 4.82 3.16 -13.78
CA GLU A 286 5.88 3.98 -14.35
C GLU A 286 6.93 4.28 -13.28
N LEU A 287 8.18 3.85 -13.49
CA LEU A 287 9.31 4.33 -12.71
C LEU A 287 9.64 5.75 -13.18
N ARG A 288 9.10 6.75 -12.47
CA ARG A 288 9.26 8.17 -12.81
C ARG A 288 10.66 8.67 -12.52
N MET A 289 11.27 8.14 -11.46
CA MET A 289 12.62 8.49 -11.07
C MET A 289 13.25 7.37 -10.26
N ARG A 290 14.55 7.17 -10.45
CA ARG A 290 15.40 6.43 -9.53
C ARG A 290 16.72 7.17 -9.38
N GLU A 291 17.18 7.35 -8.14
CA GLU A 291 18.44 8.02 -7.87
C GLU A 291 19.31 7.26 -6.86
N PHE A 292 20.62 7.43 -6.99
CA PHE A 292 21.61 6.97 -6.02
C PHE A 292 22.50 8.16 -5.63
N GLY A 293 22.56 8.47 -4.34
CA GLY A 293 23.35 9.60 -3.84
C GLY A 293 22.99 10.95 -4.48
N GLY A 294 21.74 11.12 -4.95
CA GLY A 294 21.27 12.32 -5.65
C GLY A 294 21.54 12.35 -7.16
N ILE A 295 22.05 11.25 -7.73
CA ILE A 295 22.28 11.10 -9.17
C ILE A 295 21.19 10.22 -9.75
N LEU A 296 20.46 10.75 -10.73
CA LEU A 296 19.44 10.01 -11.48
C LEU A 296 20.07 8.86 -12.26
N VAL A 297 19.39 7.72 -12.30
CA VAL A 297 19.78 6.54 -13.07
C VAL A 297 18.66 6.26 -14.06
N ASP A 298 19.05 6.10 -15.33
CA ASP A 298 18.16 5.75 -16.44
C ASP A 298 17.56 4.34 -16.29
#